data_AF-A0A2N8DNE9-F1
#
_entry.id   AF-A0A2N8DNE9-F1
#
_cell.length_a   1.000
_cell.length_b   1.000
_cell.length_c   1.000
_cell.angle_alpha   90.00
_cell.angle_beta   90.00
_cell.angle_gamma   90.00
#
_symmetry.space_group_name_H-M   'P 1'
#
loop_
_entity.id
_entity.type
_entity.pdbx_description
1 polymer ?
#
loop_
_entity_poly.entity_id
_entity_poly.type
_entity_poly.pdbx_seq_one_letter_code
_entity_poly.pdbx_strand_id
1 'polypeptide(L)'
;MISKHLESTMISHEQMINFSDLLSKGKAEADATRNIMKFMCAGVGMVLQDEEVSPVVNGAFTAAHIYWFEGGENEKELNAARVKCWDFLEAKGRDVDIEDNEDAAIRALFCVMYPDRVSDEDFVQESFQWFFEMINRIGHFSRAFEQLATKAALDGESNSRGPKR
;
A
#
# COMPACT_ATOMS: atom_id res chain seq x y z
N MET A 1 19.98 19.82 -28.05
CA MET A 1 19.70 18.68 -27.16
C MET A 1 18.64 19.12 -26.16
N ILE A 2 17.37 18.77 -26.40
CA ILE A 2 16.29 19.05 -25.45
C ILE A 2 16.38 17.95 -24.41
N SER A 3 16.97 18.26 -23.26
CA SER A 3 16.90 17.41 -22.08
C SER A 3 15.43 17.42 -21.66
N LYS A 4 14.70 16.34 -21.95
CA LYS A 4 13.40 16.09 -21.36
C LYS A 4 13.66 15.84 -19.88
N HIS A 5 13.55 16.87 -19.05
CA HIS A 5 13.26 16.66 -17.65
C HIS A 5 11.97 15.86 -17.60
N LEU A 6 12.09 14.56 -17.29
CA LEU A 6 10.99 13.79 -16.76
C LEU A 6 10.54 14.55 -15.52
N GLU A 7 9.38 15.17 -15.60
CA GLU A 7 8.69 15.73 -14.45
C GLU A 7 8.42 14.56 -13.48
N SER A 8 9.34 14.37 -12.55
CA SER A 8 9.22 13.46 -11.42
C SER A 8 8.16 14.07 -10.51
N THR A 9 6.91 13.68 -10.74
CA THR A 9 5.75 14.29 -10.11
C THR A 9 5.31 13.45 -8.92
N MET A 10 4.95 14.14 -7.85
CA MET A 10 4.17 13.55 -6.76
C MET A 10 2.87 12.98 -7.31
N ILE A 11 2.39 11.92 -6.66
CA ILE A 11 1.09 11.34 -6.97
C ILE A 11 0.03 12.38 -6.60
N SER A 12 -0.72 12.84 -7.61
CA SER A 12 -1.74 13.86 -7.43
C SER A 12 -3.04 13.26 -6.90
N HIS A 13 -3.91 14.10 -6.32
CA HIS A 13 -5.23 13.67 -5.87
C HIS A 13 -6.07 13.07 -7.02
N GLU A 14 -5.97 13.62 -8.23
CA GLU A 14 -6.63 13.07 -9.42
C GLU A 14 -6.15 11.66 -9.74
N GLN A 15 -4.84 11.41 -9.64
CA GLN A 15 -4.30 10.06 -9.83
C GLN A 15 -4.79 9.10 -8.75
N MET A 16 -4.86 9.54 -7.49
CA MET A 16 -5.41 8.72 -6.40
C MET A 16 -6.86 8.32 -6.69
N ILE A 17 -7.72 9.27 -7.10
CA ILE A 17 -9.10 8.97 -7.50
C ILE A 17 -9.12 7.94 -8.63
N ASN A 18 -8.31 8.14 -9.67
CA ASN A 18 -8.25 7.21 -10.80
C ASN A 18 -7.81 5.79 -10.37
N PHE A 19 -6.86 5.67 -9.45
CA PHE A 19 -6.45 4.37 -8.91
C PHE A 19 -7.59 3.71 -8.12
N SER A 20 -8.27 4.47 -7.25
CA SER A 20 -9.40 3.96 -6.46
C SER A 20 -10.53 3.46 -7.38
N ASP A 21 -10.87 4.22 -8.42
CA ASP A 21 -11.86 3.84 -9.42
C ASP A 21 -11.47 2.55 -10.17
N LEU A 22 -10.21 2.44 -10.63
CA LEU A 22 -9.72 1.24 -11.31
C LEU A 22 -9.81 -0.01 -10.43
N LEU A 23 -9.62 0.13 -9.12
CA LEU A 23 -9.59 -0.99 -8.17
C LEU A 23 -10.99 -1.40 -7.69
N SER A 24 -11.95 -0.47 -7.68
CA SER A 24 -13.28 -0.64 -7.07
C SER A 24 -14.44 -0.75 -8.07
N LYS A 25 -14.35 -0.08 -9.23
CA LYS A 25 -15.50 0.08 -10.13
C LYS A 25 -16.05 -1.24 -10.64
N GLY A 26 -17.35 -1.44 -10.44
CA GLY A 26 -18.08 -2.64 -10.90
C GLY A 26 -17.78 -3.90 -10.09
N LYS A 27 -17.10 -3.79 -8.95
CA LYS A 27 -16.79 -4.91 -8.06
C LYS A 27 -17.70 -4.90 -6.84
N ALA A 28 -17.87 -6.05 -6.20
CA ALA A 28 -18.48 -6.11 -4.88
C ALA A 28 -17.59 -5.36 -3.88
N GLU A 29 -18.20 -4.74 -2.87
CA GLU A 29 -17.52 -3.91 -1.87
C GLU A 29 -16.32 -4.64 -1.23
N ALA A 30 -16.53 -5.87 -0.73
CA ALA A 30 -15.45 -6.66 -0.13
C ALA A 30 -14.29 -6.94 -1.11
N ASP A 31 -14.58 -7.14 -2.40
CA ASP A 31 -13.55 -7.35 -3.43
C ASP A 31 -12.83 -6.04 -3.76
N ALA A 32 -13.56 -4.93 -3.84
CA ALA A 32 -13.00 -3.60 -4.06
C ALA A 32 -12.00 -3.26 -2.95
N THR A 33 -12.40 -3.42 -1.68
CA THR A 33 -11.51 -3.09 -0.58
C THR A 33 -10.31 -4.02 -0.51
N ARG A 34 -10.49 -5.32 -0.73
CA ARG A 34 -9.37 -6.26 -0.78
C ARG A 34 -8.39 -5.93 -1.91
N ASN A 35 -8.88 -5.45 -3.06
CA ASN A 35 -8.01 -4.99 -4.15
C ASN A 35 -7.21 -3.73 -3.77
N ILE A 36 -7.84 -2.79 -3.08
CA ILE A 36 -7.17 -1.59 -2.57
C ILE A 36 -6.05 -1.98 -1.61
N MET A 37 -6.31 -2.88 -0.65
CA MET A 37 -5.30 -3.36 0.31
C MET A 37 -4.13 -4.07 -0.38
N LYS A 38 -4.43 -4.97 -1.32
CA LYS A 38 -3.41 -5.64 -2.14
C LYS A 38 -2.58 -4.64 -2.94
N PHE A 39 -3.22 -3.66 -3.55
CA PHE A 39 -2.55 -2.63 -4.33
C PHE A 39 -1.61 -1.78 -3.48
N MET A 40 -2.07 -1.29 -2.31
CA MET A 40 -1.20 -0.56 -1.37
C MET A 40 -0.03 -1.44 -0.90
N CYS A 41 -0.29 -2.70 -0.55
CA CYS A 41 0.75 -3.63 -0.11
C CYS A 41 1.80 -3.88 -1.21
N ALA A 42 1.38 -4.09 -2.46
CA ALA A 42 2.30 -4.21 -3.59
C ALA A 42 3.07 -2.91 -3.85
N GLY A 43 2.42 -1.76 -3.63
CA GLY A 43 3.04 -0.44 -3.70
C GLY A 43 4.18 -0.28 -2.68
N VAL A 44 3.98 -0.72 -1.44
CA VAL A 44 5.06 -0.76 -0.44
C VAL A 44 6.22 -1.60 -0.95
N GLY A 45 5.95 -2.84 -1.41
CA GLY A 45 6.99 -3.73 -1.90
C GLY A 45 7.81 -3.11 -3.03
N MET A 46 7.15 -2.42 -3.96
CA MET A 46 7.80 -1.67 -5.04
C MET A 46 8.69 -0.53 -4.51
N VAL A 47 8.22 0.24 -3.53
CA VAL A 47 8.98 1.35 -2.94
C VAL A 47 10.21 0.85 -2.17
N LEU A 48 10.11 -0.31 -1.53
CA LEU A 48 11.19 -0.88 -0.72
C LEU A 48 12.25 -1.65 -1.51
N GLN A 49 12.07 -1.89 -2.82
CA GLN A 49 12.96 -2.76 -3.61
C GLN A 49 14.42 -2.30 -3.64
N ASP A 50 14.64 -0.98 -3.64
CA ASP A 50 15.97 -0.37 -3.78
C ASP A 50 16.45 0.31 -2.47
N GLU A 51 15.70 0.15 -1.37
CA GLU A 51 15.96 0.84 -0.11
C GLU A 51 16.62 -0.10 0.92
N GLU A 52 17.68 0.39 1.58
CA GLU A 52 18.22 -0.28 2.76
C GLU A 52 17.34 0.06 3.97
N VAL A 53 16.39 -0.83 4.26
CA VAL A 53 15.44 -0.64 5.38
C VAL A 53 15.77 -1.52 6.57
N SER A 54 15.36 -1.07 7.77
CA SER A 54 15.55 -1.88 8.97
C SER A 54 14.83 -3.23 8.90
N PRO A 55 15.31 -4.22 9.68
CA PRO A 55 14.64 -5.51 9.80
C PRO A 55 13.16 -5.41 10.25
N VAL A 56 12.79 -4.33 10.96
CA VAL A 56 11.41 -4.09 11.39
C VAL A 56 10.52 -3.80 10.19
N VAL A 57 10.93 -2.89 9.30
CA VAL A 57 10.20 -2.55 8.07
C VAL A 57 10.06 -3.78 7.18
N ASN A 58 11.16 -4.49 6.93
CA ASN A 58 11.15 -5.68 6.07
C ASN A 58 10.26 -6.80 6.65
N GLY A 59 10.34 -7.02 7.97
CA GLY A 59 9.49 -7.98 8.66
C GLY A 59 8.01 -7.63 8.58
N ALA A 60 7.67 -6.34 8.71
CA ALA A 60 6.29 -5.87 8.61
C ALA A 60 5.75 -5.97 7.18
N PHE A 61 6.54 -5.60 6.17
CA PHE A 61 6.17 -5.82 4.78
C PHE A 61 5.96 -7.31 4.47
N THR A 62 6.85 -8.18 4.95
CA THR A 62 6.73 -9.63 4.76
C THR A 62 5.43 -10.16 5.35
N ALA A 63 5.08 -9.77 6.59
CA ALA A 63 3.83 -10.18 7.23
C ALA A 63 2.59 -9.69 6.44
N ALA A 64 2.60 -8.44 5.97
CA ALA A 64 1.53 -7.89 5.15
C ALA A 64 1.42 -8.62 3.80
N HIS A 65 2.54 -8.87 3.13
CA HIS A 65 2.56 -9.56 1.84
C HIS A 65 1.99 -10.98 1.96
N ILE A 66 2.43 -11.75 2.96
CA ILE A 66 1.91 -13.09 3.23
C ILE A 66 0.39 -13.05 3.48
N TYR A 67 -0.08 -12.09 4.29
CA TYR A 67 -1.49 -11.94 4.59
C TYR A 67 -2.33 -11.67 3.33
N TRP A 68 -1.88 -10.72 2.49
CA TRP A 68 -2.67 -10.26 1.35
C TRP A 68 -2.56 -11.16 0.12
N PHE A 69 -1.40 -11.78 -0.13
CA PHE A 69 -1.12 -12.48 -1.38
C PHE A 69 -0.98 -14.00 -1.25
N GLU A 70 -0.50 -14.50 -0.10
CA GLU A 70 -0.16 -15.92 0.05
C GLU A 70 -1.26 -16.72 0.76
N GLY A 71 -2.38 -16.06 1.10
CA GLY A 71 -3.50 -16.70 1.79
C GLY A 71 -3.18 -17.08 3.23
N GLY A 72 -2.17 -16.43 3.84
CA GLY A 72 -1.74 -16.72 5.20
C GLY A 72 -2.81 -16.40 6.25
N GLU A 73 -3.73 -15.46 5.96
CA GLU A 73 -4.85 -15.00 6.81
C GLU A 73 -4.51 -14.94 8.32
N ASN A 74 -3.24 -14.65 8.64
CA ASN A 74 -2.71 -14.71 9.99
C ASN A 74 -2.74 -13.31 10.61
N GLU A 75 -3.92 -12.90 11.04
CA GLU A 75 -4.13 -11.59 11.67
C GLU A 75 -3.24 -11.37 12.90
N LYS A 76 -2.88 -12.45 13.63
CA LYS A 76 -2.01 -12.38 14.80
C LYS A 76 -0.59 -11.95 14.43
N GLU A 77 -0.07 -12.47 13.34
CA GLU A 77 1.27 -12.13 12.85
C GLU A 77 1.30 -10.70 12.29
N LEU A 78 0.26 -10.31 11.57
CA LEU A 78 0.10 -8.94 11.08
C LEU A 78 0.00 -7.93 12.23
N ASN A 79 -0.76 -8.25 13.29
CA ASN A 79 -0.84 -7.43 14.48
C ASN A 79 0.49 -7.38 15.24
N ALA A 80 1.20 -8.51 15.36
CA ALA A 80 2.51 -8.53 16.01
C ALA A 80 3.55 -7.68 15.25
N ALA A 81 3.52 -7.70 13.91
CA ALA A 81 4.34 -6.82 13.09
C ALA A 81 3.98 -5.35 13.30
N ARG A 82 2.69 -5.01 13.33
CA ARG A 82 2.20 -3.66 13.61
C ARG A 82 2.67 -3.13 14.96
N VAL A 83 2.60 -3.95 16.01
CA VAL A 83 3.11 -3.56 17.35
C VAL A 83 4.60 -3.27 17.30
N LYS A 84 5.41 -4.13 16.65
CA LYS A 84 6.86 -3.89 16.50
C LYS A 84 7.17 -2.60 15.75
N CYS A 85 6.38 -2.25 14.74
CA CYS A 85 6.51 -0.98 14.04
C CYS A 85 6.25 0.22 14.97
N TRP A 86 5.23 0.14 15.83
CA TRP A 86 4.98 1.16 16.85
C TRP A 86 6.11 1.26 17.86
N ASP A 87 6.55 0.13 18.43
CA ASP A 87 7.66 0.09 19.39
C ASP A 87 8.94 0.70 18.78
N PHE A 88 9.19 0.46 17.49
CA PHE A 88 10.32 1.01 16.77
C PHE A 88 10.24 2.54 16.61
N LEU A 89 9.07 3.07 16.24
CA LEU A 89 8.86 4.52 16.16
C LEU A 89 8.96 5.18 17.54
N GLU A 90 8.39 4.56 18.58
CA GLU A 90 8.48 5.04 19.96
C GLU A 90 9.93 5.07 20.45
N ALA A 91 10.71 4.01 20.16
CA ALA A 91 12.13 3.96 20.50
C ALA A 91 12.96 5.04 19.78
N LYS A 92 12.53 5.50 18.59
CA LYS A 92 13.13 6.65 17.88
C LYS A 92 12.67 8.00 18.46
N GLY A 93 11.66 8.02 19.34
CA GLY A 93 11.00 9.24 19.81
C GLY A 93 10.12 9.89 18.74
N ARG A 94 9.55 9.09 17.83
CA ARG A 94 8.81 9.51 16.62
C ARG A 94 7.44 8.83 16.51
N ASP A 95 6.80 8.64 17.64
CA ASP A 95 5.43 8.10 17.74
C ASP A 95 4.40 9.05 17.08
N VAL A 96 4.69 10.34 17.01
CA VAL A 96 3.87 11.35 16.31
C VAL A 96 4.54 11.84 15.02
N ASP A 97 5.82 12.22 15.08
CA ASP A 97 6.50 12.87 13.96
C ASP A 97 6.95 11.91 12.85
N ILE A 98 7.15 12.45 11.66
CA ILE A 98 7.64 11.72 10.46
C ILE A 98 8.86 12.48 9.95
N GLU A 99 10.05 12.00 10.29
CA GLU A 99 11.32 12.71 10.09
C GLU A 99 12.12 12.17 8.91
N ASP A 100 11.99 10.88 8.59
CA ASP A 100 12.71 10.24 7.50
C ASP A 100 11.84 9.29 6.66
N ASN A 101 12.43 8.76 5.59
CA ASN A 101 11.78 7.82 4.67
C ASN A 101 11.38 6.51 5.36
N GLU A 102 12.12 6.09 6.38
CA GLU A 102 11.80 4.87 7.14
C GLU A 102 10.53 5.07 7.96
N ASP A 103 10.39 6.23 8.62
CA ASP A 103 9.18 6.59 9.34
C ASP A 103 7.99 6.60 8.36
N ALA A 104 8.14 7.26 7.20
CA ALA A 104 7.10 7.28 6.17
C ALA A 104 6.75 5.87 5.67
N ALA A 105 7.73 5.00 5.45
CA ALA A 105 7.50 3.61 5.03
C ALA A 105 6.72 2.81 6.09
N ILE A 106 7.03 2.99 7.38
CA ILE A 106 6.27 2.36 8.47
C ILE A 106 4.83 2.88 8.50
N ARG A 107 4.63 4.19 8.34
CA ARG A 107 3.28 4.79 8.31
C ARG A 107 2.47 4.31 7.11
N ALA A 108 3.10 4.13 5.95
CA ALA A 108 2.46 3.51 4.78
C ALA A 108 2.08 2.03 5.07
N LEU A 109 2.98 1.27 5.72
CA LEU A 109 2.70 -0.10 6.13
C LEU A 109 1.51 -0.20 7.09
N PHE A 110 1.31 0.75 7.99
CA PHE A 110 0.14 0.73 8.87
C PHE A 110 -1.18 0.67 8.10
N CYS A 111 -1.27 1.29 6.93
CA CYS A 111 -2.48 1.30 6.10
C CYS A 111 -2.92 -0.10 5.63
N VAL A 112 -2.02 -1.09 5.65
CA VAL A 112 -2.30 -2.47 5.22
C VAL A 112 -2.22 -3.50 6.35
N MET A 113 -2.08 -3.05 7.61
CA MET A 113 -1.95 -3.92 8.79
C MET A 113 -3.17 -3.90 9.72
N TYR A 114 -4.35 -3.44 9.25
CA TYR A 114 -5.64 -3.48 9.98
C TYR A 114 -6.68 -4.31 9.19
N PRO A 115 -6.54 -5.64 9.13
CA PRO A 115 -7.40 -6.49 8.31
C PRO A 115 -8.87 -6.51 8.78
N ASP A 116 -9.10 -6.23 10.06
CA ASP A 116 -10.40 -6.14 10.71
C ASP A 116 -11.19 -4.89 10.32
N ARG A 117 -10.53 -3.90 9.73
CA ARG A 117 -11.12 -2.61 9.33
C ARG A 117 -11.38 -2.50 7.82
N VAL A 118 -11.19 -3.58 7.07
CA VAL A 118 -11.30 -3.62 5.60
C VAL A 118 -12.77 -3.51 5.14
N SER A 119 -13.74 -3.82 5.99
CA SER A 119 -15.16 -3.59 5.71
C SER A 119 -15.64 -2.19 6.08
N ASP A 120 -14.76 -1.30 6.56
CA ASP A 120 -15.05 0.08 6.93
C ASP A 120 -14.57 0.98 5.78
N GLU A 121 -15.51 1.44 4.95
CA GLU A 121 -15.21 2.21 3.74
C GLU A 121 -14.46 3.50 4.05
N ASP A 122 -14.87 4.21 5.10
CA ASP A 122 -14.26 5.46 5.54
C ASP A 122 -12.79 5.21 5.95
N PHE A 123 -12.56 4.16 6.75
CA PHE A 123 -11.20 3.76 7.13
C PHE A 123 -10.32 3.46 5.91
N VAL A 124 -10.88 2.79 4.90
CA VAL A 124 -10.13 2.38 3.70
C VAL A 124 -9.79 3.59 2.84
N GLN A 125 -10.72 4.52 2.65
CA GLN A 125 -10.48 5.75 1.91
C GLN A 125 -9.46 6.65 2.62
N GLU A 126 -9.57 6.82 3.93
CA GLU A 126 -8.60 7.57 4.73
C GLU A 126 -7.22 6.92 4.68
N SER A 127 -7.15 5.60 4.85
CA SER A 127 -5.90 4.83 4.74
C SER A 127 -5.28 4.98 3.36
N PHE A 128 -6.08 4.99 2.30
CA PHE A 128 -5.60 5.13 0.93
C PHE A 128 -5.01 6.52 0.65
N GLN A 129 -5.65 7.58 1.14
CA GLN A 129 -5.12 8.94 1.03
C GLN A 129 -3.83 9.08 1.85
N TRP A 130 -3.87 8.66 3.11
CA TRP A 130 -2.71 8.73 4.01
C TRP A 130 -1.52 7.92 3.49
N PHE A 131 -1.78 6.74 2.93
CA PHE A 131 -0.76 5.92 2.28
C PHE A 131 0.01 6.73 1.22
N PHE A 132 -0.70 7.41 0.31
CA PHE A 132 -0.03 8.17 -0.74
C PHE A 132 0.65 9.44 -0.25
N GLU A 133 0.17 10.06 0.83
CA GLU A 133 0.92 11.13 1.50
C GLU A 133 2.29 10.61 1.98
N MET A 134 2.36 9.39 2.51
CA MET A 134 3.62 8.79 2.94
C MET A 134 4.50 8.40 1.76
N ILE A 135 3.94 7.80 0.72
CA ILE A 135 4.70 7.46 -0.50
C ILE A 135 5.31 8.72 -1.14
N ASN A 136 4.55 9.81 -1.19
CA ASN A 136 5.03 11.08 -1.72
C ASN A 136 6.14 11.73 -0.88
N ARG A 137 6.24 11.41 0.42
CA ARG A 137 7.37 11.81 1.26
C ARG A 137 8.64 11.03 0.94
N ILE A 138 8.50 9.73 0.63
CA ILE A 138 9.65 8.86 0.31
C ILE A 138 10.23 9.24 -1.05
N GLY A 139 9.39 9.49 -2.05
CA GLY A 139 9.86 9.83 -3.38
C GLY A 139 8.78 9.94 -4.44
N HIS A 140 9.20 9.94 -5.70
CA HIS A 140 8.34 10.15 -6.85
C HIS A 140 8.04 8.82 -7.56
N PHE A 141 6.90 8.22 -7.21
CA PHE A 141 6.50 6.90 -7.71
C PHE A 141 5.28 6.92 -8.64
N SER A 142 4.84 8.11 -9.07
CA SER A 142 3.64 8.33 -9.89
C SER A 142 3.48 7.33 -11.04
N ARG A 143 4.45 7.26 -11.95
CA ARG A 143 4.42 6.33 -13.08
C ARG A 143 4.41 4.86 -12.66
N ALA A 144 5.10 4.52 -11.58
CA ALA A 144 5.20 3.15 -11.11
C ALA A 144 3.86 2.67 -10.52
N PHE A 145 3.16 3.55 -9.79
CA PHE A 145 1.80 3.31 -9.30
C PHE A 145 0.75 3.24 -10.41
N GLU A 146 0.86 4.05 -11.48
CA GLU A 146 0.00 3.92 -12.66
C GLU A 146 0.11 2.53 -13.31
N GLN A 147 1.34 2.04 -13.47
CA GLN A 147 1.60 0.71 -14.02
C GLN A 147 1.06 -0.38 -13.09
N LEU A 148 1.25 -0.22 -11.77
CA LEU A 148 0.75 -1.16 -10.77
C LEU A 148 -0.79 -1.22 -10.76
N ALA A 149 -1.47 -0.08 -10.81
CA ALA A 149 -2.94 -0.01 -10.82
C ALA A 149 -3.52 -0.66 -12.08
N THR A 150 -2.90 -0.39 -13.23
CA THR A 150 -3.29 -1.01 -14.51
C THR A 150 -3.14 -2.53 -14.44
N LYS A 151 -2.02 -3.03 -13.91
CA LYS A 151 -1.80 -4.47 -13.75
C LYS A 151 -2.84 -5.10 -12.81
N ALA A 152 -3.09 -4.48 -11.65
CA ALA A 152 -4.05 -4.97 -10.67
C ALA A 152 -5.48 -5.05 -11.24
N ALA A 153 -5.88 -4.09 -12.08
CA ALA A 153 -7.16 -4.13 -12.77
C ALA A 153 -7.28 -5.33 -13.73
N LEU A 154 -6.24 -5.59 -14.55
CA LEU A 154 -6.20 -6.69 -15.51
C LEU A 154 -6.19 -8.08 -14.85
N ASP A 155 -5.46 -8.23 -13.74
CA ASP A 155 -5.41 -9.46 -12.97
C ASP A 155 -6.79 -9.79 -12.34
N GLY A 156 -7.53 -8.76 -11.95
CA GLY A 156 -8.91 -8.89 -11.44
C GLY A 156 -9.92 -9.34 -12.50
N GLU A 157 -9.80 -8.87 -13.75
CA GLU A 157 -10.68 -9.30 -14.84
C GLU A 157 -10.45 -10.77 -15.23
N SER A 158 -9.19 -11.21 -15.22
CA SER A 158 -8.80 -12.58 -15.57
C SER A 158 -9.40 -13.63 -14.63
N ASN A 159 -9.56 -13.29 -13.35
CA ASN A 159 -10.12 -14.21 -12.34
C ASN A 159 -11.65 -14.30 -12.38
N SER A 160 -12.34 -13.30 -12.95
CA SER A 160 -13.81 -13.30 -13.13
C SER A 160 -14.31 -14.16 -14.30
N ARG A 161 -13.40 -14.66 -15.15
CA ARG A 161 -13.70 -15.55 -16.31
C ARG A 161 -13.41 -17.03 -16.05
N GLY A 162 -13.49 -17.48 -14.79
CA GLY A 162 -13.49 -18.91 -14.45
C GLY A 162 -14.64 -19.66 -15.16
N PRO A 163 -14.46 -20.95 -15.51
CA PRO A 163 -15.39 -21.65 -16.39
C PRO A 163 -16.76 -21.76 -15.72
N LYS A 164 -17.79 -21.26 -16.42
CA LYS A 164 -19.18 -21.55 -16.07
C LYS A 164 -19.37 -23.07 -16.14
N ARG A 165 -19.53 -23.71 -14.99
CA ARG A 165 -20.07 -25.07 -14.92
C ARG A 165 -21.58 -25.03 -15.14
#